data_AF-A0A961L840-F1
#
_entry.id   AF-A0A961L840-F1
#
_cell.length_a   1.000
_cell.length_b   1.000
_cell.length_c   1.000
_cell.angle_alpha   90.00
_cell.angle_beta   90.00
_cell.angle_gamma   90.00
#
_symmetry.space_group_name_H-M   'P 1'
#
loop_
_entity.id
_entity.type
_entity.pdbx_description
1 polymer ?
#
loop_
_entity_poly.entity_id
_entity_poly.type
_entity_poly.pdbx_seq_one_letter_code
_entity_poly.pdbx_strand_id
1 'polypeptide(L)'
;MTLLWNETALSGRDGTVQKLSHRQAEAVVGQPRTDFVTIDDVTLSYGGHGGVTAVENLTMSVREGEFAAVVGPSGCGKSTLMKLTTGLVVPQVGRITVDGRHVKGPLNIVGMAFQNPSLLPWRTTLDNIMLPLEIVSPHAERLRKNKAEYVDR
;
A
#
# COMPACT_ATOMS: atom_id res chain seq x y z
N MET A 1 6.83 -3.15 -20.22
CA MET A 1 7.57 -1.92 -20.56
C MET A 1 8.89 -2.34 -21.17
N THR A 2 8.97 -2.33 -22.51
CA THR A 2 10.20 -2.66 -23.25
C THR A 2 11.06 -1.40 -23.31
N LEU A 3 12.28 -1.46 -22.76
CA LEU A 3 13.24 -0.37 -22.86
C LEU A 3 14.09 -0.60 -24.12
N LEU A 4 13.79 0.15 -25.19
CA LEU A 4 14.71 0.34 -26.30
C LEU A 4 15.69 1.45 -25.91
N TRP A 5 16.90 1.03 -25.58
CA TRP A 5 18.07 1.89 -25.57
C TRP A 5 18.36 2.38 -27.00
N ASN A 6 18.56 3.68 -27.18
CA ASN A 6 19.25 4.18 -28.37
C ASN A 6 20.31 5.20 -27.97
N GLU A 7 21.56 4.71 -27.93
CA GLU A 7 22.75 5.52 -28.15
C GLU A 7 22.85 5.84 -29.64
N THR A 8 22.84 7.12 -30.01
CA THR A 8 23.61 7.57 -31.17
C THR A 8 24.05 9.01 -30.94
N ALA A 9 25.27 9.15 -30.42
CA ALA A 9 26.03 10.38 -30.51
C ALA A 9 26.64 10.49 -31.91
N LEU A 10 26.31 11.54 -32.67
CA LEU A 10 27.07 12.07 -33.80
C LEU A 10 26.91 13.60 -33.77
N SER A 11 27.88 14.32 -33.21
CA SER A 11 29.06 14.91 -33.87
C SER A 11 28.75 16.18 -34.67
N GLY A 12 29.24 17.32 -34.16
CA GLY A 12 29.16 18.62 -34.83
C GLY A 12 29.78 19.79 -34.07
N ARG A 13 31.12 19.86 -34.07
CA ARG A 13 31.98 21.07 -34.06
C ARG A 13 31.60 22.23 -33.12
N ASP A 14 31.83 22.06 -31.83
CA ASP A 14 32.53 23.05 -30.99
C ASP A 14 32.76 22.44 -29.61
N GLY A 15 34.03 22.34 -29.21
CA GLY A 15 34.49 21.59 -28.05
C GLY A 15 34.19 22.26 -26.71
N THR A 16 32.91 22.41 -26.37
CA THR A 16 32.50 22.88 -25.04
C THR A 16 31.63 21.82 -24.35
N VAL A 17 32.21 21.11 -23.39
CA VAL A 17 31.46 20.27 -22.46
C VAL A 17 30.77 21.20 -21.45
N GLN A 18 29.52 21.58 -21.73
CA GLN A 18 28.67 22.21 -20.72
C GLN A 18 27.99 21.11 -19.90
N LYS A 19 28.29 21.10 -18.60
CA LYS A 19 27.64 20.27 -17.58
C LYS A 19 26.15 20.65 -17.55
N LEU A 20 25.29 19.83 -18.15
CA LEU A 20 23.85 20.04 -18.09
C LEU A 20 23.34 19.69 -16.69
N SER A 21 22.90 20.71 -15.96
CA SER A 21 22.16 20.59 -14.72
C SER A 21 20.89 19.79 -14.95
N HIS A 22 20.65 18.79 -14.10
CA HIS A 22 19.48 17.90 -14.06
C HIS A 22 18.18 18.64 -13.70
N ARG A 23 17.74 19.60 -14.50
CA ARG A 23 16.41 20.18 -14.38
C ARG A 23 15.73 20.25 -15.74
N GLN A 24 14.46 19.83 -15.71
CA GLN A 24 13.41 19.99 -16.73
C GLN A 24 13.19 18.80 -17.66
N ALA A 25 12.59 17.74 -17.10
CA ALA A 25 11.49 17.06 -17.77
C ALA A 25 10.19 17.62 -17.15
N GLU A 26 9.57 18.60 -17.82
CA GLU A 26 8.23 19.06 -17.47
C GLU A 26 7.24 17.97 -17.90
N ALA A 27 6.82 17.16 -16.95
CA ALA A 27 5.61 16.36 -17.11
C ALA A 27 4.41 17.33 -17.15
N VAL A 28 3.56 17.17 -18.16
CA VAL A 28 2.24 17.81 -18.23
C VAL A 28 1.52 17.52 -16.92
N VAL A 29 1.37 18.55 -16.08
CA VAL A 29 0.69 18.47 -14.78
C VAL A 29 -0.81 18.34 -15.03
N GLY A 30 -1.26 17.12 -15.30
CA GLY A 30 -2.60 16.71 -14.90
C GLY A 30 -2.65 16.78 -13.36
N GLN A 31 -3.76 17.27 -12.81
CA GLN A 31 -3.97 17.46 -11.37
C GLN A 31 -3.28 16.37 -10.53
N PRO A 32 -2.56 16.72 -9.45
CA PRO A 32 -1.87 15.73 -8.64
C PRO A 32 -2.93 14.76 -8.11
N ARG A 33 -2.95 13.55 -8.68
CA ARG A 33 -3.67 12.42 -8.08
C ARG A 33 -3.01 12.21 -6.73
N THR A 34 -3.73 12.54 -5.68
CA THR A 34 -3.24 12.50 -4.30
C THR A 34 -2.79 11.09 -3.97
N ASP A 35 -1.57 10.97 -3.42
CA ASP A 35 -1.06 9.70 -2.92
C ASP A 35 -1.99 9.22 -1.80
N PHE A 36 -2.60 8.05 -1.99
CA PHE A 36 -3.55 7.48 -1.04
C PHE A 36 -2.83 6.68 0.05
N VAL A 37 -1.74 6.00 -0.32
CA VAL A 37 -0.83 5.35 0.61
C VAL A 37 0.56 5.94 0.42
N THR A 38 1.19 6.39 1.51
CA THR A 38 2.62 6.73 1.54
C THR A 38 3.34 5.92 2.60
N ILE A 39 4.53 5.45 2.25
CA ILE A 39 5.46 4.76 3.13
C ILE A 39 6.77 5.53 3.00
N ASP A 40 7.26 6.09 4.11
CA ASP A 40 8.41 6.99 4.11
C ASP A 40 9.48 6.47 5.09
N ASP A 41 10.60 6.00 4.54
CA ASP A 41 11.78 5.45 5.25
C ASP A 41 11.43 4.42 6.33
N VAL A 42 10.57 3.47 5.95
CA VAL A 42 10.09 2.46 6.90
C VAL A 42 11.08 1.32 7.08
N THR A 43 11.42 1.06 8.33
CA THR A 43 12.21 -0.11 8.76
C THR A 43 11.50 -0.86 9.88
N LEU A 44 11.50 -2.19 9.78
CA LEU A 44 10.94 -3.10 10.77
C LEU A 44 11.75 -4.40 10.88
N SER A 45 12.22 -4.68 12.09
CA SER A 45 12.88 -5.93 12.44
C SER A 45 12.10 -6.69 13.52
N TYR A 46 11.98 -8.01 13.35
CA TYR A 46 11.36 -8.90 14.34
C TYR A 46 12.42 -9.51 15.26
N GLY A 47 12.12 -9.60 16.56
CA GLY A 47 12.99 -10.29 17.53
C GLY A 47 13.98 -9.40 18.29
N GLY A 48 13.94 -8.07 18.14
CA GLY A 48 14.78 -7.15 18.92
C GLY A 48 16.27 -7.18 18.52
N HIS A 49 17.18 -7.11 19.50
CA HIS A 49 18.63 -7.15 19.26
C HIS A 49 19.06 -8.50 18.67
N GLY A 50 19.67 -8.49 17.49
CA GLY A 50 19.98 -9.71 16.72
C GLY A 50 18.78 -10.31 15.97
N GLY A 51 17.67 -9.57 15.91
CA GLY A 51 16.46 -9.96 15.17
C GLY A 51 16.63 -9.93 13.65
N VAL A 52 15.62 -10.44 12.94
CA VAL A 52 15.59 -10.47 11.48
C VAL A 52 14.93 -9.19 10.97
N THR A 53 15.68 -8.40 10.20
CA THR A 53 15.14 -7.26 9.46
C THR A 53 14.25 -7.75 8.34
N ALA A 54 12.96 -7.42 8.42
CA ALA A 54 11.97 -7.86 7.44
C ALA A 54 11.74 -6.81 6.34
N VAL A 55 11.86 -5.53 6.68
CA VAL A 55 11.80 -4.40 5.75
C VAL A 55 12.83 -3.37 6.20
N GLU A 56 13.61 -2.82 5.29
CA GLU A 56 14.65 -1.84 5.55
C GLU A 56 14.56 -0.69 4.54
N ASN A 57 14.52 0.56 5.05
CA ASN A 57 14.53 1.81 4.28
C ASN A 57 13.54 1.81 3.10
N LEU A 58 12.32 1.30 3.33
CA LEU A 58 11.31 1.24 2.30
C LEU A 58 10.60 2.59 2.16
N THR A 59 10.70 3.17 0.97
CA THR A 59 9.95 4.36 0.58
C THR A 59 9.14 4.08 -0.69
N MET A 60 7.83 4.26 -0.65
CA MET A 60 6.94 4.10 -1.79
C MET A 60 5.62 4.84 -1.60
N SER A 61 4.95 5.20 -2.70
CA SER A 61 3.58 5.70 -2.67
C SER A 61 2.68 4.99 -3.69
N VAL A 62 1.38 4.94 -3.38
CA VAL A 62 0.34 4.39 -4.23
C VAL A 62 -0.77 5.42 -4.31
N ARG A 63 -1.18 5.80 -5.52
CA ARG A 63 -2.22 6.79 -5.75
C ARG A 63 -3.60 6.23 -5.50
N GLU A 64 -4.56 7.11 -5.29
CA GLU A 64 -5.97 6.72 -5.24
C GLU A 64 -6.39 6.03 -6.55
N GLY A 65 -7.05 4.86 -6.42
CA GLY A 65 -7.47 4.03 -7.55
C GLY A 65 -6.35 3.26 -8.26
N GLU A 66 -5.10 3.38 -7.80
CA GLU A 66 -3.97 2.64 -8.38
C GLU A 66 -3.94 1.19 -7.90
N PHE A 67 -3.68 0.28 -8.82
CA PHE A 67 -3.45 -1.12 -8.50
C PHE A 67 -1.95 -1.40 -8.46
N ALA A 68 -1.42 -1.71 -7.27
CA ALA A 68 -0.02 -2.04 -7.05
C ALA A 68 0.14 -3.51 -6.66
N ALA A 69 1.20 -4.16 -7.15
CA ALA A 69 1.54 -5.54 -6.81
C ALA A 69 2.98 -5.61 -6.28
N VAL A 70 3.16 -6.36 -5.20
CA VAL A 70 4.48 -6.60 -4.59
C VAL A 70 4.86 -8.06 -4.80
N VAL A 71 5.94 -8.29 -5.53
CA VAL A 71 6.40 -9.63 -5.93
C VAL A 71 7.82 -9.85 -5.43
N GLY A 72 8.10 -11.06 -4.96
CA GLY A 72 9.44 -11.46 -4.52
C GLY A 72 9.44 -12.84 -3.86
N PRO A 73 10.63 -13.43 -3.64
CA PRO A 73 10.78 -14.77 -3.07
C PRO A 73 10.23 -14.86 -1.63
N SER A 74 10.04 -16.07 -1.11
CA SER A 74 9.64 -16.25 0.28
C SER A 74 10.62 -15.54 1.23
N GLY A 75 10.10 -14.90 2.29
CA GLY A 75 10.93 -14.17 3.26
C GLY A 75 11.31 -12.73 2.88
N CYS A 76 11.04 -12.25 1.66
CA CYS A 76 11.41 -10.88 1.25
C CYS A 76 10.57 -9.73 1.84
N GLY A 77 9.80 -9.98 2.91
CA GLY A 77 9.06 -8.93 3.61
C GLY A 77 7.65 -8.58 3.08
N LYS A 78 7.11 -9.27 2.06
CA LYS A 78 5.77 -8.95 1.49
C LYS A 78 4.64 -8.93 2.52
N SER A 79 4.51 -10.00 3.30
CA SER A 79 3.48 -10.08 4.34
C SER A 79 3.71 -9.05 5.46
N THR A 80 4.98 -8.68 5.69
CA THR A 80 5.33 -7.61 6.63
C THR A 80 4.87 -6.26 6.11
N LEU A 81 5.10 -5.97 4.82
CA LEU A 81 4.60 -4.77 4.16
C LEU A 81 3.06 -4.67 4.25
N MET A 82 2.35 -5.78 4.00
CA MET A 82 0.89 -5.84 4.16
C MET A 82 0.44 -5.54 5.60
N LYS A 83 1.14 -6.07 6.61
CA LYS A 83 0.83 -5.79 8.03
C LYS A 83 1.12 -4.35 8.42
N LEU A 84 2.17 -3.77 7.87
CA LEU A 84 2.56 -2.37 8.07
C LEU A 84 1.50 -1.42 7.49
N THR A 85 1.06 -1.63 6.24
CA THR A 85 0.06 -0.76 5.59
C THR A 85 -1.33 -0.85 6.20
N THR A 86 -1.70 -2.02 6.74
CA THR A 86 -2.96 -2.23 7.45
C THR A 86 -2.93 -1.77 8.91
N GLY A 87 -1.75 -1.38 9.42
CA GLY A 87 -1.54 -0.97 10.80
C GLY A 87 -1.63 -2.11 11.82
N LEU A 88 -1.54 -3.36 11.38
CA LEU A 88 -1.43 -4.54 12.26
C LEU A 88 -0.07 -4.60 12.96
N VAL A 89 0.96 -4.00 12.35
CA VAL A 89 2.27 -3.81 12.96
C VAL A 89 2.70 -2.36 12.74
N VAL A 90 3.28 -1.75 13.77
CA VAL A 90 3.81 -0.38 13.72
C VAL A 90 5.30 -0.46 13.37
N PRO A 91 5.81 0.38 12.45
CA PRO A 91 7.23 0.40 12.11
C PRO A 91 8.09 0.91 13.27
N GLN A 92 9.37 0.52 13.29
CA GLN A 92 10.34 1.02 14.27
C GLN A 92 10.91 2.39 13.86
N VAL A 93 11.09 2.59 12.56
CA VAL A 93 11.57 3.82 11.94
C VAL A 93 10.66 4.16 10.76
N GLY A 94 10.54 5.45 10.46
CA GLY A 94 9.73 5.95 9.36
C GLY A 94 8.27 6.15 9.72
N ARG A 95 7.44 6.38 8.70
CA ARG A 95 5.99 6.58 8.88
C ARG A 95 5.22 6.03 7.70
N ILE A 96 3.96 5.69 7.97
CA ILE A 96 3.01 5.26 6.96
C ILE A 96 1.80 6.17 7.07
N THR A 97 1.27 6.60 5.93
CA THR A 97 0.06 7.41 5.82
C THR A 97 -0.91 6.73 4.87
N VAL A 98 -2.19 6.63 5.26
CA VAL A 98 -3.27 6.15 4.40
C VAL A 98 -4.40 7.16 4.47
N ASP A 99 -4.90 7.61 3.31
CA ASP A 99 -5.95 8.63 3.21
C ASP A 99 -5.61 9.91 4.02
N GLY A 100 -4.36 10.37 3.90
CA GLY A 100 -3.84 11.51 4.65
C GLY A 100 -3.68 11.31 6.17
N ARG A 101 -3.95 10.11 6.70
CA ARG A 101 -3.87 9.81 8.15
C ARG A 101 -2.69 8.89 8.48
N HIS A 102 -1.96 9.24 9.53
CA HIS A 102 -0.88 8.39 10.02
C HIS A 102 -1.39 7.05 10.55
N VAL A 103 -0.74 5.97 10.10
CA VAL A 103 -1.05 4.61 10.56
C VAL A 103 -0.37 4.36 11.90
N LYS A 104 -1.16 4.35 12.97
CA LYS A 104 -0.71 4.03 14.34
C LYS A 104 -1.29 2.73 14.88
N GLY A 105 -2.14 2.08 14.09
CA GLY A 105 -2.88 0.89 14.44
C GLY A 105 -3.85 0.50 13.32
N PRO A 106 -4.70 -0.51 13.53
CA PRO A 106 -5.63 -1.00 12.53
C PRO A 106 -6.56 0.10 11.99
N LEU A 107 -6.76 0.10 10.67
CA LEU A 107 -7.59 1.09 9.98
C LEU A 107 -8.93 0.49 9.57
N ASN A 108 -10.04 1.19 9.85
CA ASN A 108 -11.38 0.75 9.44
C ASN A 108 -11.63 0.85 7.92
N ILE A 109 -10.77 1.56 7.19
CA ILE A 109 -10.85 1.78 5.74
C ILE A 109 -10.05 0.75 4.93
N VAL A 110 -9.38 -0.19 5.60
CA VAL A 110 -8.52 -1.18 4.95
C VAL A 110 -9.07 -2.58 5.19
N GLY A 111 -9.30 -3.31 4.11
CA GLY A 111 -9.61 -4.75 4.14
C GLY A 111 -8.38 -5.58 3.81
N MET A 112 -8.24 -6.74 4.43
CA MET A 112 -7.20 -7.73 4.10
C MET A 112 -7.86 -9.04 3.66
N ALA A 113 -7.44 -9.54 2.51
CA ALA A 113 -7.74 -10.90 2.06
C ALA A 113 -6.51 -11.79 2.28
N PHE A 114 -6.71 -12.96 2.87
CA PHE A 114 -5.64 -13.92 3.14
C PHE A 114 -5.60 -14.99 2.05
N GLN A 115 -4.40 -15.51 1.78
CA GLN A 115 -4.22 -16.63 0.83
C GLN A 115 -5.03 -17.86 1.25
N ASN A 116 -5.03 -18.16 2.56
CA ASN A 116 -5.92 -19.16 3.14
C ASN A 116 -7.16 -18.43 3.69
N PRO A 117 -8.37 -18.75 3.19
CA PRO A 117 -9.58 -18.04 3.58
C PRO A 117 -9.85 -18.26 5.07
N SER A 118 -9.93 -17.17 5.84
CA SER A 118 -10.20 -17.19 7.28
C SER A 118 -11.71 -17.13 7.54
N LEU A 119 -12.47 -18.05 6.94
CA LEU A 119 -13.91 -18.13 7.13
C LEU A 119 -14.25 -18.71 8.51
N LEU A 120 -15.33 -18.22 9.11
CA LEU A 120 -15.91 -18.77 10.32
C LEU A 120 -16.76 -20.01 9.93
N PRO A 121 -16.35 -21.24 10.31
CA PRO A 121 -16.94 -22.47 9.79
C PRO A 121 -18.38 -22.72 10.27
N TRP A 122 -18.80 -22.03 11.32
CA TRP A 122 -20.17 -22.09 11.85
C TRP A 122 -21.13 -21.06 11.21
N ARG A 123 -20.65 -20.27 10.24
CA ARG A 123 -21.44 -19.26 9.52
C ARG A 123 -21.63 -19.67 8.06
N THR A 124 -22.73 -19.22 7.46
CA THR A 124 -22.91 -19.34 6.00
C THR A 124 -21.92 -18.44 5.26
N THR A 125 -21.76 -18.66 3.95
CA THR A 125 -20.94 -17.79 3.10
C THR A 125 -21.40 -16.34 3.16
N LEU A 126 -22.71 -16.10 3.09
CA LEU A 126 -23.29 -14.76 3.16
C LEU A 126 -22.99 -14.11 4.52
N ASP A 127 -23.18 -14.85 5.62
CA ASP A 127 -22.91 -14.33 6.97
C ASP A 127 -21.43 -14.04 7.24
N ASN A 128 -20.53 -14.74 6.55
CA ASN A 128 -19.09 -14.43 6.58
C ASN A 128 -18.77 -13.13 5.85
N ILE A 129 -19.40 -12.90 4.69
CA ILE A 129 -19.23 -11.67 3.90
C ILE A 129 -19.87 -10.47 4.62
N MET A 130 -21.00 -10.68 5.31
CA MET A 130 -21.69 -9.63 6.07
C MET A 130 -21.01 -9.29 7.40
N LEU A 131 -20.11 -10.13 7.91
CA LEU A 131 -19.50 -9.95 9.23
C LEU A 131 -18.89 -8.56 9.47
N PRO A 132 -18.12 -7.94 8.54
CA PRO A 132 -17.61 -6.59 8.75
C PRO A 132 -18.72 -5.55 8.94
N LEU A 133 -19.88 -5.72 8.27
CA LEU A 133 -21.03 -4.84 8.42
C LEU A 133 -21.75 -5.03 9.76
N GLU A 134 -21.60 -6.18 10.41
CA GLU A 134 -22.19 -6.47 11.73
C GLU A 134 -21.36 -5.91 12.89
N ILE A 135 -20.04 -5.81 12.73
CA ILE A 135 -19.12 -5.53 13.84
C ILE A 135 -18.43 -4.16 13.74
N VAL A 136 -18.32 -3.57 12.55
CA VAL A 136 -17.62 -2.29 12.36
C VAL A 136 -18.62 -1.14 12.41
N SER A 137 -18.46 -0.23 13.38
CA SER A 137 -19.21 1.02 13.42
C SER A 137 -18.80 1.96 12.28
N PRO A 138 -19.74 2.72 11.68
CA PRO A 138 -21.17 2.83 12.04
C PRO A 138 -22.07 1.80 11.33
N HIS A 139 -21.51 0.92 10.49
CA HIS A 139 -22.27 -0.03 9.68
C HIS A 139 -23.08 -1.02 10.52
N ALA A 140 -22.51 -1.47 11.64
CA ALA A 140 -23.17 -2.32 12.63
C ALA A 140 -24.51 -1.75 13.10
N GLU A 141 -24.55 -0.45 13.39
CA GLU A 141 -25.76 0.23 13.86
C GLU A 141 -26.82 0.34 12.76
N ARG A 142 -26.40 0.62 11.52
CA ARG A 142 -27.29 0.70 10.37
C ARG A 142 -27.88 -0.67 10.03
N LEU A 143 -27.05 -1.71 10.01
CA LEU A 143 -27.50 -3.08 9.75
C LEU A 143 -28.49 -3.55 10.82
N ARG A 144 -28.24 -3.23 12.11
CA ARG A 144 -29.17 -3.56 13.19
C ARG A 144 -30.54 -2.88 13.02
N LYS A 145 -30.58 -1.66 12.47
CA LYS A 145 -31.83 -0.92 12.19
C LYS A 145 -32.55 -1.42 10.93
N ASN A 146 -31.80 -1.79 9.88
CA ASN A 146 -32.34 -2.09 8.55
C ASN A 146 -32.13 -3.56 8.12
N LYS A 147 -32.03 -4.50 9.06
CA LYS A 147 -31.63 -5.89 8.77
C LYS A 147 -32.48 -6.56 7.67
N ALA A 148 -33.76 -6.25 7.61
CA ALA A 148 -34.69 -6.79 6.60
C ALA A 148 -34.33 -6.36 5.15
N GLU A 149 -33.72 -5.18 4.96
CA GLU A 149 -33.40 -4.65 3.63
C GLU A 149 -32.24 -5.40 2.94
N TYR A 150 -31.37 -6.04 3.73
CA TYR A 150 -30.16 -6.70 3.24
C TYR A 150 -30.31 -8.21 2.98
N VAL A 151 -31.37 -8.84 3.49
CA VAL A 151 -31.60 -10.30 3.39
C VAL A 151 -32.49 -10.65 2.19
N ASP A 152 -33.32 -9.71 1.72
CA ASP A 152 -34.30 -9.92 0.64
C ASP A 152 -33.76 -9.60 -0.78
N ARG A 153 -32.46 -9.37 -0.94
CA ARG A 153 -31.81 -9.02 -2.22
C ARG A 153 -30.73 -10.00 -2.62
#